data_AF-A0A7K3H664-F1
#
_entry.id   AF-A0A7K3H664-F1
#
_cell.length_a   1.000
_cell.length_b   1.000
_cell.length_c   1.000
_cell.angle_alpha   90.00
_cell.angle_beta   90.00
_cell.angle_gamma   90.00
#
_symmetry.space_group_name_H-M   'P 1'
#
loop_
_entity.id
_entity.type
_entity.pdbx_description
1 polymer ?
#
loop_
_entity_poly.entity_id
_entity_poly.type
_entity_poly.pdbx_seq_one_letter_code
_entity_poly.pdbx_strand_id
1 'polypeptide(L)'
;LPGPQRATLGAEDARHFADQVEQALYASKVVSYAQGWNMIDAAAGEYGWTIDPGAVAAIWRGGCIIRAAFLDRIRAAFDTDPKLPTLLADSEFAGEIGAAQRDWRTVVGTAVAYGVPTPGFSAALAYYDALRAERLPAALTQGQRDYFGAHTYRRVDREGSFHTLWGGDRSEVAG
;
A
#
# COMPACT_ATOMS: atom_id res chain seq x y z
N LEU A 1 -26.63 -15.53 -2.63
CA LEU A 1 -26.86 -14.07 -2.48
C LEU A 1 -27.11 -13.49 -3.86
N PRO A 2 -28.02 -12.50 -4.02
CA PRO A 2 -28.17 -11.78 -5.29
C PRO A 2 -26.88 -11.01 -5.63
N GLY A 3 -26.69 -10.68 -6.91
CA GLY A 3 -25.51 -9.94 -7.42
C GLY A 3 -25.86 -9.03 -8.59
N PRO A 4 -24.92 -8.18 -9.04
CA PRO A 4 -25.18 -7.23 -10.11
C PRO A 4 -25.38 -7.93 -11.46
N GLN A 5 -26.18 -7.32 -12.34
CA GLN A 5 -26.33 -7.77 -13.71
C GLN A 5 -25.07 -7.39 -14.51
N ARG A 6 -24.51 -8.36 -15.23
CA ARG A 6 -23.28 -8.16 -16.02
C ARG A 6 -23.64 -7.92 -17.48
N ALA A 7 -23.08 -6.87 -18.06
CA ALA A 7 -23.11 -6.64 -19.50
C ALA A 7 -21.80 -7.12 -20.14
N THR A 8 -21.89 -7.69 -21.34
CA THR A 8 -20.70 -8.04 -22.13
C THR A 8 -20.16 -6.79 -22.81
N LEU A 9 -18.84 -6.59 -22.74
CA LEU A 9 -18.17 -5.49 -23.43
C LEU A 9 -18.05 -5.78 -24.93
N GLY A 10 -18.09 -4.73 -25.75
CA GLY A 10 -17.70 -4.82 -27.15
C GLY A 10 -16.22 -5.20 -27.29
N ALA A 11 -15.81 -5.73 -28.45
CA ALA A 11 -14.45 -6.23 -28.64
C ALA A 11 -13.36 -5.15 -28.47
N GLU A 12 -13.66 -3.90 -28.83
CA GLU A 12 -12.75 -2.77 -28.64
C GLU A 12 -12.65 -2.35 -27.18
N ASP A 13 -13.80 -2.19 -26.51
CA ASP A 13 -13.85 -1.89 -25.08
C ASP A 13 -13.16 -2.97 -24.24
N ALA A 14 -13.32 -4.24 -24.62
CA ALA A 14 -12.67 -5.36 -23.97
C ALA A 14 -11.14 -5.32 -24.11
N ARG A 15 -10.62 -4.90 -25.28
CA ARG A 15 -9.17 -4.71 -25.47
C ARG A 15 -8.66 -3.54 -24.65
N HIS A 16 -9.33 -2.39 -24.70
CA HIS A 16 -8.94 -1.24 -23.91
C HIS A 16 -8.94 -1.56 -22.41
N PHE A 17 -9.97 -2.24 -21.92
CA PHE A 17 -10.03 -2.66 -20.52
C PHE A 17 -8.94 -3.68 -20.16
N ALA A 18 -8.52 -4.56 -21.09
CA ALA A 18 -7.40 -5.46 -20.86
C ALA A 18 -6.08 -4.70 -20.64
N ASP A 19 -5.83 -3.63 -21.40
CA ASP A 19 -4.66 -2.76 -21.19
C ASP A 19 -4.71 -2.10 -19.80
N GLN A 20 -5.90 -1.67 -19.36
CA GLN A 20 -6.08 -1.13 -18.01
C GLN A 20 -5.83 -2.17 -16.91
N VAL A 21 -6.24 -3.43 -17.15
CA VAL A 21 -5.97 -4.56 -16.25
C VAL A 21 -4.47 -4.85 -16.18
N GLU A 22 -3.73 -4.71 -17.28
CA GLU A 22 -2.27 -4.84 -17.28
C GLU A 22 -1.62 -3.79 -16.38
N GLN A 23 -2.02 -2.52 -16.48
CA GLN A 23 -1.54 -1.44 -15.62
C GLN A 23 -1.90 -1.68 -14.14
N ALA A 24 -3.13 -2.13 -13.86
CA ALA A 24 -3.58 -2.49 -12.53
C ALA A 24 -2.74 -3.62 -11.91
N LEU A 25 -2.45 -4.65 -12.70
CA LEU A 25 -1.63 -5.79 -12.30
C LEU A 25 -0.19 -5.36 -12.02
N TYR A 26 0.38 -4.54 -12.90
CA TYR A 26 1.71 -3.99 -12.73
C TYR A 26 1.84 -3.19 -11.43
N ALA A 27 0.96 -2.20 -11.21
CA ALA A 27 0.97 -1.38 -10.01
C ALA A 27 0.79 -2.23 -8.73
N SER A 28 -0.14 -3.18 -8.76
CA SER A 28 -0.38 -4.09 -7.64
C SER A 28 0.83 -4.97 -7.34
N LYS A 29 1.55 -5.43 -8.37
CA LYS A 29 2.79 -6.18 -8.23
C LYS A 29 3.85 -5.33 -7.54
N VAL A 30 4.07 -4.09 -7.98
CA VAL A 30 5.07 -3.20 -7.36
C VAL A 30 4.77 -2.99 -5.88
N VAL A 31 3.51 -2.72 -5.53
CA VAL A 31 3.08 -2.58 -4.12
C VAL A 31 3.32 -3.85 -3.31
N SER A 32 3.03 -5.03 -3.87
CA SER A 32 3.28 -6.30 -3.20
C SER A 32 4.77 -6.53 -2.91
N TYR A 33 5.66 -6.19 -3.85
CA TYR A 33 7.11 -6.28 -3.62
C TYR A 33 7.57 -5.25 -2.59
N ALA A 34 7.05 -4.02 -2.65
CA ALA A 34 7.37 -2.98 -1.66
C ALA A 34 7.07 -3.47 -0.24
N GLN A 35 5.87 -3.99 0.00
CA GLN A 35 5.48 -4.56 1.30
C GLN A 35 6.39 -5.70 1.74
N GLY A 36 6.77 -6.59 0.82
CA GLY A 36 7.68 -7.70 1.10
C GLY A 36 9.07 -7.21 1.55
N TRP A 37 9.62 -6.20 0.87
CA TRP A 37 10.91 -5.62 1.26
C TRP A 37 10.85 -4.90 2.60
N ASN A 38 9.80 -4.10 2.84
CA ASN A 38 9.59 -3.46 4.13
C ASN A 38 9.49 -4.48 5.28
N MET A 39 8.89 -5.65 5.03
CA MET A 39 8.85 -6.75 6.01
C MET A 39 10.23 -7.36 6.27
N ILE A 40 11.03 -7.57 5.22
CA ILE A 40 12.40 -8.09 5.34
C ILE A 40 13.28 -7.12 6.11
N ASP A 41 13.19 -5.82 5.82
CA ASP A 41 13.96 -4.78 6.51
C ASP A 41 13.58 -4.67 7.99
N ALA A 42 12.29 -4.69 8.31
CA ALA A 42 11.82 -4.71 9.69
C ALA A 42 12.35 -5.95 10.45
N ALA A 43 12.34 -7.12 9.82
CA ALA A 43 12.90 -8.34 10.40
C ALA A 43 14.43 -8.26 10.57
N ALA A 44 15.13 -7.65 9.62
CA ALA A 44 16.57 -7.44 9.73
C ALA A 44 16.93 -6.58 10.96
N GLY A 45 16.16 -5.51 11.20
CA GLY A 45 16.29 -4.66 12.38
C GLY A 45 16.00 -5.42 13.69
N GLU A 46 14.91 -6.19 13.74
CA GLU A 46 14.53 -6.98 14.92
C GLU A 46 15.57 -8.05 15.29
N TYR A 47 16.09 -8.77 14.30
CA TYR A 47 16.98 -9.91 14.52
C TYR A 47 18.47 -9.57 14.41
N GLY A 48 18.81 -8.29 14.19
CA GLY A 48 20.20 -7.84 14.03
C GLY A 48 20.88 -8.40 12.78
N TRP A 49 20.13 -8.72 11.73
CA TRP A 49 20.69 -9.20 10.47
C TRP A 49 21.14 -8.03 9.59
N THR A 50 22.22 -8.26 8.85
CA THR A 50 22.58 -7.38 7.74
C THR A 50 22.10 -8.05 6.45
N ILE A 51 21.08 -7.48 5.84
CA ILE A 51 20.52 -7.96 4.57
C ILE A 51 20.84 -6.93 3.49
N ASP A 52 21.38 -7.41 2.36
CA ASP A 52 21.57 -6.62 1.15
C ASP A 52 20.37 -6.87 0.20
N PRO A 53 19.47 -5.89 0.02
CA PRO A 53 18.29 -6.05 -0.84
C PRO A 53 18.66 -6.29 -2.31
N GLY A 54 19.74 -5.67 -2.79
CA GLY A 54 20.24 -5.85 -4.16
C GLY A 54 20.74 -7.28 -4.39
N ALA A 55 21.46 -7.85 -3.42
CA ALA A 55 21.93 -9.23 -3.46
C ALA A 55 20.76 -10.24 -3.41
N VAL A 56 19.76 -10.02 -2.55
CA VAL A 56 18.56 -10.86 -2.48
C VAL A 56 17.77 -10.80 -3.79
N ALA A 57 17.55 -9.59 -4.32
CA ALA A 57 16.89 -9.41 -5.62
C ALA A 57 17.65 -10.14 -6.73
N ALA A 58 18.99 -10.08 -6.71
CA ALA A 58 19.84 -10.74 -7.70
C ALA A 58 19.68 -12.28 -7.70
N ILE A 59 19.57 -12.89 -6.51
CA ILE A 59 19.35 -14.35 -6.35
C ILE A 59 17.97 -14.75 -6.87
N TRP A 60 16.94 -13.93 -6.65
CA TRP A 60 15.58 -14.22 -7.13
C TRP A 60 15.42 -14.11 -8.65
N ARG A 61 16.41 -13.61 -9.39
CA ARG A 61 16.33 -13.54 -10.86
C ARG A 61 16.42 -14.90 -11.54
N GLY A 62 16.96 -15.92 -10.88
CA GLY A 62 17.21 -17.23 -11.46
C GLY A 62 16.70 -18.37 -10.58
N GLY A 63 16.19 -19.43 -11.20
CA GLY A 63 15.79 -20.67 -10.52
C GLY A 63 14.48 -20.61 -9.71
N CYS A 64 14.14 -19.48 -9.10
CA CYS A 64 12.91 -19.37 -8.31
C CYS A 64 11.65 -19.13 -9.17
N ILE A 65 10.47 -19.30 -8.57
CA ILE A 65 9.17 -19.17 -9.23
C ILE A 65 8.87 -17.71 -9.61
N ILE A 66 9.29 -16.75 -8.79
CA ILE A 66 8.99 -15.32 -8.98
C ILE A 66 9.96 -14.61 -9.94
N ARG A 67 10.83 -15.36 -10.62
CA ARG A 67 11.82 -14.80 -11.55
C ARG A 67 11.16 -13.95 -12.63
N ALA A 68 11.66 -12.73 -12.83
CA ALA A 68 11.19 -11.82 -13.87
C ALA A 68 12.23 -10.72 -14.11
N ALA A 69 12.22 -10.11 -15.30
CA ALA A 69 12.98 -8.89 -15.60
C ALA A 69 12.68 -7.74 -14.62
N PHE A 70 11.52 -7.79 -13.97
CA PHE A 70 11.14 -6.89 -12.88
C PHE A 70 12.15 -6.87 -11.71
N LEU A 71 12.81 -8.00 -11.42
CA LEU A 71 13.79 -8.08 -10.33
C LEU A 71 15.10 -7.37 -10.66
N ASP A 72 15.46 -7.23 -11.94
CA ASP A 72 16.60 -6.39 -12.35
C ASP A 72 16.34 -4.92 -12.01
N ARG A 73 15.10 -4.46 -12.16
CA ARG A 73 14.68 -3.09 -11.84
C ARG A 73 14.69 -2.82 -10.34
N ILE A 74 14.22 -3.78 -9.55
CA ILE A 74 14.31 -3.72 -8.07
C ILE A 74 15.77 -3.63 -7.62
N ARG A 75 16.64 -4.47 -8.19
CA ARG A 75 18.07 -4.42 -7.88
C ARG A 75 18.65 -3.04 -8.23
N ALA A 76 18.36 -2.52 -9.42
CA ALA A 76 18.87 -1.22 -9.86
C ALA A 76 18.43 -0.07 -8.92
N ALA A 77 17.21 -0.11 -8.39
CA ALA A 77 16.73 0.85 -7.42
C ALA A 77 17.55 0.83 -6.12
N PHE A 78 17.83 -0.36 -5.57
CA PHE A 78 18.66 -0.51 -4.36
C PHE A 78 20.16 -0.30 -4.59
N ASP A 79 20.67 -0.57 -5.80
CA ASP A 79 22.04 -0.23 -6.20
C ASP A 79 22.21 1.31 -6.26
N THR A 80 21.14 2.04 -6.61
CA THR A 80 21.11 3.51 -6.65
C THR A 80 20.97 4.14 -5.26
N ASP A 81 20.01 3.65 -4.47
CA ASP A 81 19.81 4.05 -3.07
C ASP A 81 19.68 2.83 -2.15
N PRO A 82 20.77 2.40 -1.50
CA PRO A 82 20.74 1.28 -0.57
C PRO A 82 19.87 1.50 0.67
N LYS A 83 19.46 2.75 0.96
CA LYS A 83 18.64 3.12 2.12
C LYS A 83 17.22 3.49 1.73
N LEU A 84 16.79 3.09 0.54
CA LEU A 84 15.45 3.38 0.03
C LEU A 84 14.39 2.86 1.02
N PRO A 85 13.55 3.73 1.60
CA PRO A 85 12.59 3.33 2.65
C PRO A 85 11.46 2.43 2.11
N THR A 86 11.18 2.50 0.82
CA THR A 86 10.22 1.65 0.12
C THR A 86 10.46 1.77 -1.39
N LEU A 87 10.22 0.69 -2.15
CA LEU A 87 10.28 0.73 -3.62
C LEU A 87 9.37 1.82 -4.22
N LEU A 88 8.31 2.20 -3.52
CA LEU A 88 7.39 3.26 -3.97
C LEU A 88 7.99 4.67 -3.90
N ALA A 89 9.14 4.84 -3.22
CA ALA A 89 9.88 6.09 -3.14
C ALA A 89 10.97 6.21 -4.21
N ASP A 90 11.26 5.13 -4.94
CA ASP A 90 12.14 5.21 -6.10
C ASP A 90 11.46 6.01 -7.22
N SER A 91 12.23 6.87 -7.90
CA SER A 91 11.68 7.83 -8.86
C SER A 91 11.06 7.18 -10.10
N GLU A 92 11.61 6.04 -10.56
CA GLU A 92 11.11 5.32 -11.73
C GLU A 92 9.80 4.62 -11.38
N PHE A 93 9.79 3.84 -10.29
CA PHE A 93 8.58 3.16 -9.82
C PHE A 93 7.47 4.16 -9.43
N ALA A 94 7.81 5.26 -8.78
CA ALA A 94 6.85 6.32 -8.44
C ALA A 94 6.22 6.93 -9.70
N GLY A 95 7.01 7.19 -10.74
CA GLY A 95 6.53 7.71 -12.02
C GLY A 95 5.56 6.75 -12.72
N GLU A 96 5.92 5.47 -12.79
CA GLU A 96 5.09 4.45 -13.45
C GLU A 96 3.79 4.18 -12.69
N ILE A 97 3.83 4.09 -11.36
CA ILE A 97 2.61 3.96 -10.55
C ILE A 97 1.75 5.22 -10.70
N GLY A 98 2.38 6.39 -10.76
CA GLY A 98 1.73 7.66 -11.05
C GLY A 98 0.94 7.62 -12.36
N ALA A 99 1.48 7.00 -13.41
CA ALA A 99 0.82 6.80 -14.69
C ALA A 99 -0.27 5.70 -14.63
N ALA A 100 -0.01 4.58 -13.96
CA ALA A 100 -0.91 3.42 -13.90
C ALA A 100 -2.12 3.61 -12.97
N GLN A 101 -2.05 4.50 -11.98
CA GLN A 101 -3.06 4.58 -10.92
C GLN A 101 -4.49 4.86 -11.42
N ARG A 102 -4.65 5.56 -12.55
CA ARG A 102 -5.98 5.85 -13.10
C ARG A 102 -6.64 4.59 -13.63
N ASP A 103 -5.90 3.81 -14.40
CA ASP A 103 -6.36 2.53 -14.94
C ASP A 103 -6.61 1.52 -13.83
N TRP A 104 -5.71 1.49 -12.84
CA TRP A 104 -5.88 0.67 -11.65
C TRP A 104 -7.18 0.96 -10.89
N ARG A 105 -7.50 2.24 -10.66
CA ARG A 105 -8.77 2.65 -10.03
C ARG A 105 -9.97 2.29 -10.88
N THR A 106 -9.87 2.43 -12.20
CA THR A 106 -10.93 2.05 -13.14
C THR A 106 -11.22 0.55 -13.07
N VAL A 107 -10.19 -0.28 -13.03
CA VAL A 107 -10.31 -1.74 -12.89
C VAL A 107 -10.95 -2.12 -11.57
N VAL A 108 -10.49 -1.55 -10.45
CA VAL A 108 -11.07 -1.82 -9.12
C VAL A 108 -12.55 -1.39 -9.06
N GLY A 109 -12.88 -0.18 -9.54
CA GLY A 109 -14.25 0.31 -9.57
C GLY A 109 -15.17 -0.54 -10.45
N THR A 110 -14.70 -0.93 -11.63
CA THR A 110 -15.44 -1.82 -12.54
C THR A 110 -15.67 -3.19 -11.92
N ALA A 111 -14.62 -3.78 -11.32
CA ALA A 111 -14.73 -5.07 -10.65
C ALA A 111 -15.78 -5.04 -9.53
N VAL A 112 -15.78 -4.00 -8.70
CA VAL A 112 -16.80 -3.79 -7.66
C VAL A 112 -18.20 -3.70 -8.25
N ALA A 113 -18.40 -2.87 -9.28
CA ALA A 113 -19.69 -2.69 -9.93
C ALA A 113 -20.24 -3.98 -10.56
N TYR A 114 -19.36 -4.85 -11.06
CA TYR A 114 -19.72 -6.12 -11.71
C TYR A 114 -19.71 -7.33 -10.76
N GLY A 115 -19.42 -7.11 -9.47
CA GLY A 115 -19.34 -8.18 -8.47
C GLY A 115 -18.25 -9.19 -8.79
N VAL A 116 -17.10 -8.72 -9.27
CA VAL A 116 -15.89 -9.51 -9.50
C VAL A 116 -14.92 -9.28 -8.34
N PRO A 117 -14.58 -10.31 -7.56
CA PRO A 117 -13.68 -10.14 -6.42
C PRO A 117 -12.24 -9.92 -6.89
N THR A 118 -11.65 -8.79 -6.50
CA THR A 118 -10.26 -8.41 -6.83
C THR A 118 -9.45 -8.06 -5.58
N PRO A 119 -9.38 -8.94 -4.57
CA PRO A 119 -8.78 -8.60 -3.26
C PRO A 119 -7.33 -8.14 -3.37
N GLY A 120 -6.53 -8.72 -4.27
CA GLY A 120 -5.15 -8.29 -4.50
C GLY A 120 -5.05 -6.85 -5.01
N PHE A 121 -5.86 -6.49 -6.01
CA PHE A 121 -5.86 -5.13 -6.57
C PHE A 121 -6.40 -4.11 -5.56
N SER A 122 -7.53 -4.42 -4.91
CA SER A 122 -8.16 -3.50 -3.96
C SER A 122 -7.30 -3.27 -2.72
N ALA A 123 -6.65 -4.31 -2.18
CA ALA A 123 -5.77 -4.18 -1.02
C ALA A 123 -4.49 -3.41 -1.35
N ALA A 124 -3.87 -3.68 -2.51
CA ALA A 124 -2.70 -2.94 -2.94
C ALA A 124 -3.04 -1.45 -3.19
N LEU A 125 -4.21 -1.13 -3.75
CA LEU A 125 -4.64 0.25 -3.98
C LEU A 125 -4.88 0.97 -2.65
N ALA A 126 -5.55 0.31 -1.71
CA ALA A 126 -5.76 0.83 -0.37
C ALA A 126 -4.42 1.09 0.36
N TYR A 127 -3.44 0.20 0.22
CA TYR A 127 -2.10 0.40 0.77
C TYR A 127 -1.40 1.61 0.15
N TYR A 128 -1.42 1.73 -1.18
CA TYR A 128 -0.82 2.87 -1.89
C TYR A 128 -1.44 4.20 -1.43
N ASP A 129 -2.77 4.27 -1.35
CA ASP A 129 -3.48 5.45 -0.88
C ASP A 129 -3.21 5.75 0.61
N ALA A 130 -3.08 4.71 1.44
CA ALA A 130 -2.77 4.90 2.85
C ALA A 130 -1.35 5.42 3.08
N LEU A 131 -0.38 4.93 2.31
CA LEU A 131 1.02 5.31 2.45
C LEU A 131 1.29 6.76 2.04
N ARG A 132 0.60 7.25 0.99
CA ARG A 132 0.78 8.62 0.48
C ARG A 132 -0.07 9.67 1.19
N ALA A 133 -0.99 9.27 2.06
CA ALA A 133 -1.87 10.19 2.76
C ALA A 133 -1.13 10.88 3.90
N GLU A 134 -1.05 12.22 3.88
CA GLU A 134 -0.48 13.02 4.97
C GLU A 134 -1.21 12.78 6.30
N ARG A 135 -2.54 12.54 6.23
CA ARG A 135 -3.37 12.29 7.41
C ARG A 135 -4.34 11.15 7.15
N LEU A 136 -4.25 10.11 7.99
CA LEU A 136 -5.19 9.00 8.02
C LEU A 136 -6.30 9.25 9.06
N PRO A 137 -7.46 8.58 8.92
CA PRO A 137 -8.54 8.65 9.90
C PRO A 137 -8.19 7.99 11.26
N ALA A 138 -6.94 7.60 11.48
CA ALA A 138 -6.45 7.04 12.75
C ALA A 138 -6.67 7.95 13.96
N ALA A 139 -6.84 9.26 13.76
CA ALA A 139 -7.25 10.19 14.82
C ALA A 139 -8.60 9.80 15.45
N LEU A 140 -9.55 9.29 14.67
CA LEU A 140 -10.82 8.78 15.18
C LEU A 140 -10.61 7.52 16.03
N THR A 141 -9.77 6.59 15.57
CA THR A 141 -9.40 5.39 16.34
C THR A 141 -8.74 5.77 17.67
N GLN A 142 -7.85 6.76 17.68
CA GLN A 142 -7.26 7.29 18.93
C GLN A 142 -8.33 7.87 19.86
N GLY A 143 -9.24 8.69 19.34
CA GLY A 143 -10.35 9.22 20.13
C GLY A 143 -11.25 8.14 20.71
N GLN A 144 -11.57 7.09 19.93
CA GLN A 144 -12.35 5.95 20.40
C GLN A 144 -11.64 5.20 21.53
N ARG A 145 -10.35 4.87 21.35
CA ARG A 145 -9.52 4.20 22.38
C ARG A 145 -9.47 5.02 23.67
N ASP A 146 -9.35 6.34 23.55
CA ASP A 146 -9.38 7.22 24.72
C ASP A 146 -10.76 7.26 25.37
N TYR A 147 -11.83 7.30 24.57
CA TYR A 147 -13.22 7.32 25.05
C TYR A 147 -13.57 6.11 25.91
N PHE A 148 -13.36 4.89 25.41
CA PHE A 148 -13.80 3.68 26.12
C PHE A 148 -12.75 3.08 27.05
N GLY A 149 -11.48 3.49 26.93
CA GLY A 149 -10.35 2.83 27.59
C GLY A 149 -9.32 3.75 28.22
N ALA A 150 -9.54 5.07 28.23
CA ALA A 150 -8.60 6.07 28.78
C ALA A 150 -7.15 5.86 28.28
N HIS A 151 -6.99 5.43 27.03
CA HIS A 151 -5.69 5.08 26.44
C HIS A 151 -4.83 6.30 26.11
N THR A 152 -5.32 7.51 26.31
CA THR A 152 -4.70 8.78 25.92
C THR A 152 -4.47 8.91 24.41
N TYR A 153 -4.16 10.12 23.94
CA TYR A 153 -3.78 10.41 22.57
C TYR A 153 -2.78 11.57 22.49
N ARG A 154 -2.13 11.71 21.33
CA ARG A 154 -1.27 12.85 21.01
C ARG A 154 -2.00 13.85 20.11
N ARG A 155 -1.57 15.11 20.15
CA ARG A 155 -2.09 16.18 19.31
C ARG A 155 -1.05 16.61 18.26
N VAL A 156 -1.53 17.32 17.25
CA VAL A 156 -0.69 17.83 16.15
C VAL A 156 -0.19 19.25 16.37
N ASP A 157 -0.76 19.96 17.35
CA ASP A 157 -0.48 21.37 17.64
C ASP A 157 0.39 21.57 18.89
N ARG A 158 0.62 20.51 19.69
CA ARG A 158 1.48 20.53 20.87
C ARG A 158 1.93 19.14 21.30
N GLU A 159 3.09 19.10 21.92
CA GLU A 159 3.64 17.90 22.55
C GLU A 159 2.86 17.50 23.80
N GLY A 160 2.88 16.20 24.12
CA GLY A 160 2.27 15.63 25.33
C GLY A 160 1.30 14.49 25.05
N SER A 161 0.81 13.90 26.14
CA SER A 161 -0.25 12.89 26.14
C SER A 161 -1.50 13.48 26.78
N PHE A 162 -2.66 13.22 26.18
CA PHE A 162 -3.92 13.85 26.55
C PHE A 162 -5.00 12.81 26.75
N HIS A 163 -5.85 13.00 27.75
CA HIS A 163 -7.08 12.25 27.97
C HIS A 163 -8.25 13.23 27.98
N THR A 164 -9.33 12.92 27.27
CA THR A 164 -10.56 13.73 27.32
C THR A 164 -11.58 13.06 28.24
N LEU A 165 -12.21 13.83 29.11
CA LEU A 165 -13.32 13.38 29.95
C LEU A 165 -14.62 13.28 29.13
N TRP A 166 -14.67 12.37 28.16
CA TRP A 166 -15.71 12.32 27.12
C TRP A 166 -17.15 12.19 27.65
N GLY A 167 -17.33 11.38 28.70
CA GLY A 167 -18.61 11.19 29.38
C GLY A 167 -18.95 12.25 30.44
N GLY A 168 -18.00 13.15 30.73
CA GLY A 168 -18.14 14.25 31.67
C GLY A 168 -18.32 15.58 30.95
N ASP A 169 -17.55 16.58 31.37
CA ASP A 169 -17.57 17.93 30.80
C ASP A 169 -16.76 18.06 29.49
N ARG A 170 -16.13 16.97 29.03
CA ARG A 170 -15.26 16.93 27.84
C ARG A 170 -14.00 17.81 27.97
N SER A 171 -13.61 18.14 29.18
CA SER A 171 -12.30 18.73 29.42
C SER A 171 -11.18 17.76 29.04
N GLU A 172 -10.09 18.32 28.54
CA GLU A 172 -8.87 17.58 28.21
C GLU A 172 -7.88 17.75 29.37
N VAL A 173 -7.35 16.64 29.88
CA VAL A 173 -6.35 16.59 30.95
C VAL A 173 -5.06 15.97 30.43
N ALA A 174 -3.94 16.28 31.08
CA ALA A 174 -2.68 15.58 30.81
C ALA A 174 -2.81 14.11 31.23
N GLY A 175 -2.43 13.21 30.33
CA GLY A 175 -2.37 11.76 30.56
C GLY A 175 -1.06 11.31 31.17
#